data_AF-A0A6B3GQ53-F1
#
_entry.id   AF-A0A6B3GQ53-F1
#
_cell.length_a   1.000
_cell.length_b   1.000
_cell.length_c   1.000
_cell.angle_alpha   90.00
_cell.angle_beta   90.00
_cell.angle_gamma   90.00
#
_symmetry.space_group_name_H-M   'P 1'
#
loop_
_entity.id
_entity.type
_entity.pdbx_description
1 polymer ?
#
loop_
_entity_poly.entity_id
_entity_poly.type
_entity_poly.pdbx_seq_one_letter_code
_entity_poly.pdbx_strand_id
1 'polypeptide(L)'
;YSTIPEQPLGLYLRSSARILLRPEEAPDGAAPGAHPPEHDAVRALVRAMLGQLAVFHAPEELWIAFCVSDERRADWEWVKWLPHVLDPHEEDGAGQARRITADLTELDDLLGAEFAERPGFDPDARPGRDEPYTVVVLDGVSVPEGHRWEGHGYRNALILDVSGALRWRPGRNTLRLTVGPDQVNLVRTDRSRKERTVPLGRPDRLGPLGAESLARLLTPRRMSLGTDIAQPLDTDVELTTLLGIPDLHRHDPQTLFARHSGSGRLRVPIAVGVDGRPVELDIKESAQGGMGPHGMLIGATGSGKSELLRTLVLGLALTNSSETLNFVLVDFKGGATFLG
;
A
#
# COMPACT_ATOMS: atom_id res chain seq x y z
N TYR A 1 -10.20 -1.29 32.55
CA TYR A 1 -8.81 -1.15 32.12
C TYR A 1 -8.13 -0.21 33.08
N SER A 2 -7.36 -0.74 34.03
CA SER A 2 -6.48 0.07 34.89
C SER A 2 -5.26 0.45 34.06
N THR A 3 -5.14 1.71 33.67
CA THR A 3 -3.89 2.24 33.10
C THR A 3 -2.89 2.39 34.24
N ILE A 4 -1.67 1.88 34.04
CA ILE A 4 -0.56 2.15 34.96
C ILE A 4 0.00 3.52 34.59
N PRO A 5 0.15 4.46 35.55
CA PRO A 5 0.73 5.78 35.27
C PRO A 5 2.07 5.66 34.55
N GLU A 6 2.31 6.52 33.56
CA GLU A 6 3.56 6.60 32.76
C GLU A 6 3.88 5.37 31.89
N GLN A 7 2.98 4.40 31.73
CA GLN A 7 3.17 3.34 30.74
C GLN A 7 2.71 3.77 29.33
N PRO A 8 3.46 3.40 28.28
CA PRO A 8 3.05 3.68 26.91
C PRO A 8 1.74 2.95 26.60
N LEU A 9 0.77 3.70 26.06
CA LEU A 9 -0.52 3.16 25.63
C LEU A 9 -0.50 2.92 24.12
N GLY A 10 -0.51 1.64 23.71
CA GLY A 10 -0.62 1.29 22.30
C GLY A 10 -2.04 1.47 21.76
N LEU A 11 -2.18 2.17 20.64
CA LEU A 11 -3.43 2.21 19.87
C LEU A 11 -3.44 1.10 18.82
N TYR A 12 -4.35 0.14 18.97
CA TYR A 12 -4.47 -0.96 18.01
C TYR A 12 -5.37 -0.57 16.83
N LEU A 13 -4.75 -0.06 15.78
CA LEU A 13 -5.41 0.57 14.63
C LEU A 13 -6.35 -0.35 13.85
N ARG A 14 -6.00 -1.64 13.71
CA ARG A 14 -6.83 -2.64 12.99
C ARG A 14 -8.19 -2.90 13.63
N SER A 15 -8.43 -2.47 14.88
CA SER A 15 -9.76 -2.58 15.50
C SER A 15 -10.76 -1.53 15.03
N SER A 16 -10.31 -0.54 14.25
CA SER A 16 -11.13 0.60 13.83
C SER A 16 -11.10 0.75 12.31
N ALA A 17 -12.27 0.96 11.72
CA ALA A 17 -12.40 1.36 10.32
C ALA A 17 -12.03 2.84 10.13
N ARG A 18 -12.20 3.63 11.18
CA ARG A 18 -11.89 5.06 11.20
C ARG A 18 -11.55 5.56 12.60
N ILE A 19 -10.66 6.54 12.64
CA ILE A 19 -10.34 7.32 13.83
C ILE A 19 -10.66 8.77 13.50
N LEU A 20 -11.60 9.34 14.25
CA LEU A 20 -11.98 10.74 14.15
C LEU A 20 -11.21 11.52 15.22
N LEU A 21 -10.42 12.50 14.80
CA LEU A 21 -9.67 13.35 15.71
C LEU A 21 -10.23 14.76 15.70
N ARG A 22 -10.35 15.35 16.89
CA ARG A 22 -10.71 16.75 17.08
C ARG A 22 -9.70 17.40 18.02
N PRO A 23 -9.43 18.71 17.88
CA PRO A 23 -8.70 19.42 18.91
C PRO A 23 -9.45 19.33 20.25
N GLU A 24 -8.71 19.29 21.35
CA GLU A 24 -9.30 19.53 22.66
C GLU A 24 -9.79 20.98 22.74
N GLU A 25 -11.04 21.19 23.15
CA GLU A 25 -11.57 22.53 23.36
C GLU A 25 -10.72 23.25 24.41
N ALA A 26 -10.33 24.49 24.13
CA ALA A 26 -9.63 25.30 25.11
C ALA A 26 -10.52 25.44 26.36
N PRO A 27 -9.98 25.28 27.58
CA PRO A 27 -10.77 25.51 28.78
C PRO A 27 -11.32 26.94 28.78
N ASP A 28 -12.58 27.10 29.20
CA ASP A 28 -13.24 28.40 29.33
C ASP A 28 -12.31 29.40 30.05
N GLY A 29 -11.85 30.43 29.33
CA GLY A 29 -10.97 31.48 29.88
C GLY A 29 -9.51 31.46 29.41
N ALA A 30 -9.12 30.59 28.48
CA ALA A 30 -7.79 30.66 27.87
C ALA A 30 -7.59 31.96 27.06
N ALA A 31 -6.47 32.64 27.25
CA ALA A 31 -6.15 33.90 26.57
C ALA A 31 -6.02 33.66 25.05
N PRO A 32 -6.62 34.51 24.19
CA PRO A 32 -6.48 34.41 22.74
C PRO A 32 -5.01 34.69 22.38
N GLY A 33 -4.27 33.64 21.99
CA GLY A 33 -2.89 33.75 21.49
C GLY A 33 -1.86 32.75 22.01
N ALA A 34 -2.20 31.90 22.99
CA ALA A 34 -1.26 30.93 23.59
C ALA A 34 -1.32 29.51 23.01
N HIS A 35 -2.26 29.21 22.11
CA HIS A 35 -2.43 27.88 21.51
C HIS A 35 -1.84 27.85 20.10
N PRO A 36 -1.11 26.79 19.71
CA PRO A 36 -0.84 26.55 18.29
C PRO A 36 -2.17 26.45 17.53
N PRO A 37 -2.21 26.72 16.22
CA PRO A 37 -3.45 26.63 15.44
C PRO A 37 -4.11 25.28 15.73
N GLU A 38 -5.38 25.28 16.13
CA GLU A 38 -6.03 24.22 16.94
C GLU A 38 -5.73 22.78 16.47
N HIS A 39 -5.57 22.55 15.17
CA HIS A 39 -5.26 21.24 14.58
C HIS A 39 -3.78 20.81 14.63
N ASP A 40 -2.83 21.63 15.09
CA ASP A 40 -1.40 21.27 15.06
C ASP A 40 -1.09 20.11 16.01
N ALA A 41 -1.73 20.04 17.17
CA ALA A 41 -1.59 18.89 18.08
C ALA A 41 -2.12 17.60 17.45
N VAL A 42 -3.26 17.67 16.75
CA VAL A 42 -3.83 16.55 15.99
C VAL A 42 -2.86 16.10 14.90
N ARG A 43 -2.37 17.03 14.08
CA ARG A 43 -1.40 16.71 13.00
C ARG A 43 -0.09 16.15 13.55
N ALA A 44 0.41 16.67 14.66
CA ALA A 44 1.62 16.16 15.29
C ALA A 44 1.45 14.71 15.78
N LEU A 45 0.29 14.36 16.34
CA LEU A 45 -0.04 12.99 16.70
C LEU A 45 -0.18 12.10 15.47
N VAL A 46 -0.89 12.55 14.42
CA VAL A 46 -1.06 11.76 13.19
C VAL A 46 0.29 11.54 12.49
N ARG A 47 1.17 12.56 12.40
CA ARG A 47 2.54 12.39 11.91
C ARG A 47 3.32 11.36 12.73
N ALA A 48 3.18 11.36 14.06
CA ALA A 48 3.82 10.36 14.92
C ALA A 48 3.28 8.94 14.63
N MET A 49 1.96 8.78 14.49
CA MET A 49 1.33 7.51 14.13
C MET A 49 1.81 7.00 12.77
N LEU A 50 1.82 7.85 11.74
CA LEU A 50 2.29 7.50 10.40
C LEU A 50 3.78 7.17 10.38
N GLY A 51 4.59 7.94 11.11
CA GLY A 51 6.02 7.68 11.27
C GLY A 51 6.29 6.32 11.92
N GLN A 52 5.56 5.99 12.99
CA GLN A 52 5.65 4.67 13.61
C GLN A 52 5.26 3.57 12.61
N LEU A 53 4.13 3.72 11.92
CA LEU A 53 3.67 2.73 10.94
C LEU A 53 4.70 2.50 9.84
N ALA A 54 5.23 3.58 9.25
CA ALA A 54 6.20 3.51 8.16
C ALA A 54 7.55 2.90 8.57
N VAL A 55 7.97 3.05 9.82
CA VAL A 55 9.22 2.45 10.32
C VAL A 55 9.10 0.94 10.51
N PHE A 56 7.91 0.44 10.88
CA PHE A 56 7.72 -0.96 11.27
C PHE A 56 7.08 -1.85 10.21
N HIS A 57 6.65 -1.30 9.07
CA HIS A 57 6.00 -2.07 8.02
C HIS A 57 6.62 -1.74 6.66
N ALA A 58 6.73 -2.73 5.79
CA ALA A 58 7.27 -2.54 4.45
C ALA A 58 6.23 -1.83 3.54
N PRO A 59 6.66 -1.03 2.54
CA PRO A 59 5.75 -0.35 1.61
C PRO A 59 4.84 -1.29 0.81
N GLU A 60 5.21 -2.55 0.68
CA GLU A 60 4.41 -3.58 -0.01
C GLU A 60 3.26 -4.11 0.87
N GLU A 61 3.31 -3.90 2.18
CA GLU A 61 2.31 -4.38 3.14
C GLU A 61 1.49 -3.23 3.76
N LEU A 62 1.95 -1.99 3.60
CA LEU A 62 1.33 -0.78 4.12
C LEU A 62 1.33 0.33 3.06
N TRP A 63 0.15 0.76 2.66
CA TRP A 63 -0.04 1.95 1.84
C TRP A 63 -0.54 3.11 2.69
N ILE A 64 -0.03 4.31 2.43
CA ILE A 64 -0.48 5.54 3.06
C ILE A 64 -0.92 6.50 1.96
N ALA A 65 -2.20 6.89 1.98
CA ALA A 65 -2.79 7.80 1.02
C ALA A 65 -3.33 9.05 1.70
N PHE A 66 -3.35 10.16 0.97
CA PHE A 66 -3.70 11.48 1.48
C PHE A 66 -4.75 12.15 0.58
N CYS A 67 -5.86 12.56 1.19
CA CYS A 67 -6.79 13.51 0.59
C CYS A 67 -6.76 14.79 1.42
N VAL A 68 -6.01 15.77 0.93
CA VAL A 68 -5.59 16.95 1.68
C VAL A 68 -5.85 18.20 0.83
N SER A 69 -6.55 19.17 1.38
CA SER A 69 -6.84 20.41 0.65
C SER A 69 -5.57 21.21 0.36
N ASP A 70 -5.60 22.06 -0.67
CA ASP A 70 -4.44 22.85 -1.04
C ASP A 70 -3.95 23.78 0.08
N GLU A 71 -4.86 24.27 0.94
CA GLU A 71 -4.49 25.10 2.11
C GLU A 71 -3.71 24.30 3.17
N ARG A 72 -3.88 22.98 3.21
CA ARG A 72 -3.24 22.08 4.18
C ARG A 72 -2.06 21.31 3.60
N ARG A 73 -1.84 21.38 2.29
CA ARG A 73 -0.79 20.64 1.58
C ARG A 73 0.61 20.89 2.15
N ALA A 74 0.90 22.11 2.59
CA ALA A 74 2.18 22.47 3.19
C ALA A 74 2.50 21.66 4.46
N ASP A 75 1.49 21.32 5.28
CA ASP A 75 1.66 20.52 6.51
C ASP A 75 2.06 19.06 6.21
N TRP A 76 1.88 18.62 4.96
CA TRP A 76 2.08 17.26 4.47
C TRP A 76 3.15 17.15 3.39
N GLU A 77 3.89 18.22 3.07
CA GLU A 77 4.91 18.19 2.01
C GLU A 77 5.94 17.07 2.17
N TRP A 78 6.24 16.69 3.41
CA TRP A 78 7.20 15.65 3.76
C TRP A 78 6.84 14.27 3.19
N VAL A 79 5.56 14.01 2.90
CA VAL A 79 5.08 12.69 2.46
C VAL A 79 5.57 12.33 1.06
N LYS A 80 6.00 13.31 0.25
CA LYS A 80 6.53 13.09 -1.11
C LYS A 80 7.80 12.24 -1.14
N TRP A 81 8.49 12.13 -0.01
CA TRP A 81 9.69 11.29 0.16
C TRP A 81 9.39 9.94 0.81
N LEU A 82 8.19 9.74 1.35
CA LEU A 82 7.83 8.54 2.11
C LEU A 82 7.51 7.39 1.14
N PRO A 83 8.24 6.25 1.20
CA PRO A 83 8.05 5.15 0.25
C PRO A 83 6.61 4.58 0.22
N HIS A 84 5.93 4.54 1.37
CA HIS A 84 4.57 4.03 1.53
C HIS A 84 3.49 4.83 0.80
N VAL A 85 3.83 6.03 0.32
CA VAL A 85 2.92 6.93 -0.42
C VAL A 85 3.09 6.76 -1.92
N LEU A 86 4.20 6.17 -2.36
CA LEU A 86 4.52 6.00 -3.76
C LEU A 86 3.69 4.87 -4.37
N ASP A 87 3.15 5.11 -5.55
CA ASP A 87 2.51 4.09 -6.34
C ASP A 87 3.58 3.21 -7.04
N PRO A 88 3.50 1.87 -6.94
CA PRO A 88 4.45 0.99 -7.58
C PRO A 88 4.24 0.85 -9.09
N HIS A 89 3.06 1.19 -9.62
CA HIS A 89 2.69 1.00 -11.02
C HIS A 89 2.54 2.32 -11.80
N GLU A 90 2.18 3.41 -11.13
CA GLU A 90 1.99 4.73 -11.75
C GLU A 90 3.21 5.63 -11.57
N GLU A 91 3.55 6.39 -12.62
CA GLU A 91 4.66 7.34 -12.65
C GLU A 91 4.20 8.71 -13.18
N ASP A 92 4.75 9.77 -12.58
CA ASP A 92 4.63 11.15 -13.02
C ASP A 92 5.99 11.70 -13.50
N GLY A 93 6.03 12.96 -13.94
CA GLY A 93 7.26 13.59 -14.43
C GLY A 93 8.41 13.71 -13.42
N ALA A 94 8.18 13.35 -12.15
CA ALA A 94 9.16 13.36 -11.06
C ALA A 94 9.37 11.95 -10.44
N GLY A 95 9.00 10.88 -11.13
CA GLY A 95 9.16 9.48 -10.72
C GLY A 95 7.83 8.83 -10.32
N GLN A 96 7.86 7.85 -9.41
CA GLN A 96 6.64 7.18 -8.94
C GLN A 96 5.59 8.19 -8.46
N ALA A 97 4.36 8.02 -8.94
CA ALA A 97 3.24 8.86 -8.57
C ALA A 97 3.01 8.76 -7.05
N ARG A 98 2.53 9.85 -6.45
CA ARG A 98 2.27 9.91 -5.02
C ARG A 98 0.78 9.79 -4.80
N ARG A 99 0.34 8.95 -3.85
CA ARG A 99 -1.05 8.86 -3.42
C ARG A 99 -1.44 10.05 -2.54
N ILE A 100 -1.36 11.25 -3.11
CA ILE A 100 -1.79 12.51 -2.49
C ILE A 100 -2.56 13.34 -3.50
N THR A 101 -3.78 13.70 -3.13
CA THR A 101 -4.68 14.53 -3.93
C THR A 101 -5.47 15.47 -3.00
N ALA A 102 -6.13 16.48 -3.57
CA ALA A 102 -7.10 17.31 -2.89
C ALA A 102 -8.56 16.85 -3.09
N ASP A 103 -8.81 15.87 -3.97
CA ASP A 103 -10.14 15.40 -4.35
C ASP A 103 -10.36 13.92 -4.03
N LEU A 104 -11.57 13.57 -3.60
CA LEU A 104 -11.91 12.20 -3.20
C LEU A 104 -12.12 11.25 -4.37
N THR A 105 -12.63 11.75 -5.50
CA THR A 105 -12.78 10.91 -6.70
C THR A 105 -11.40 10.55 -7.25
N GLU A 106 -10.48 11.53 -7.29
CA GLU A 106 -9.09 11.25 -7.65
C GLU A 106 -8.41 10.31 -6.63
N LEU A 107 -8.76 10.40 -5.34
CA LEU A 107 -8.24 9.46 -4.33
C LEU A 107 -8.68 8.03 -4.63
N ASP A 108 -9.95 7.83 -4.98
CA ASP A 108 -10.46 6.49 -5.34
C ASP A 108 -9.73 5.95 -6.58
N ASP A 109 -9.47 6.80 -7.57
CA ASP A 109 -8.68 6.44 -8.76
C ASP A 109 -7.24 6.05 -8.39
N LEU A 110 -6.57 6.82 -7.51
CA LEU A 110 -5.22 6.54 -7.01
C LEU A 110 -5.13 5.27 -6.16
N LEU A 111 -6.22 4.86 -5.50
CA LEU A 111 -6.29 3.61 -4.75
C LEU A 111 -6.57 2.41 -5.64
N GLY A 112 -7.19 2.64 -6.80
CA GLY A 112 -7.41 1.64 -7.85
C GLY A 112 -8.62 0.73 -7.62
N ALA A 113 -9.00 0.02 -8.69
CA ALA A 113 -10.20 -0.83 -8.72
C ALA A 113 -10.16 -1.98 -7.70
N GLU A 114 -8.99 -2.61 -7.50
CA GLU A 114 -8.81 -3.69 -6.52
C GLU A 114 -9.13 -3.22 -5.10
N PHE A 115 -8.76 -1.98 -4.77
CA PHE A 115 -9.11 -1.38 -3.49
C PHE A 115 -10.63 -1.14 -3.39
N ALA A 116 -11.24 -0.60 -4.44
CA ALA A 116 -12.68 -0.32 -4.49
C ALA A 116 -13.54 -1.59 -4.29
N GLU A 117 -13.07 -2.73 -4.77
CA GLU A 117 -13.73 -4.04 -4.66
C GLU A 117 -13.58 -4.72 -3.29
N ARG A 118 -12.69 -4.23 -2.41
CA ARG A 118 -12.50 -4.85 -1.09
C ARG A 118 -13.82 -4.96 -0.33
N PRO A 119 -14.06 -6.04 0.44
CA PRO A 119 -15.23 -6.17 1.30
C PRO A 119 -15.31 -5.07 2.38
N GLY A 120 -16.41 -5.04 3.13
CA GLY A 120 -16.55 -4.16 4.29
C GLY A 120 -15.46 -4.39 5.34
N PHE A 121 -15.28 -3.43 6.24
CA PHE A 121 -14.29 -3.53 7.31
C PHE A 121 -14.46 -4.82 8.12
N ASP A 122 -13.35 -5.51 8.35
CA ASP A 122 -13.24 -6.73 9.14
C ASP A 122 -12.02 -6.61 10.09
N PRO A 123 -12.23 -6.57 11.42
CA PRO A 123 -11.14 -6.41 12.39
C PRO A 123 -10.23 -7.65 12.51
N ASP A 124 -10.70 -8.80 12.04
CA ASP A 124 -9.96 -10.07 12.10
C ASP A 124 -9.19 -10.35 10.80
N ALA A 125 -9.42 -9.54 9.76
CA ALA A 125 -8.68 -9.61 8.51
C ALA A 125 -7.18 -9.35 8.73
N ARG A 126 -6.37 -10.10 7.98
CA ARG A 126 -4.91 -9.96 7.99
C ARG A 126 -4.47 -9.29 6.71
N PRO A 127 -3.78 -8.14 6.79
CA PRO A 127 -3.14 -7.53 5.64
C PRO A 127 -2.08 -8.47 5.05
N GLY A 128 -1.85 -8.35 3.76
CA GLY A 128 -0.79 -9.04 3.04
C GLY A 128 -0.39 -8.24 1.81
N ARG A 129 0.51 -8.77 0.99
CA ARG A 129 0.98 -8.08 -0.22
C ARG A 129 -0.12 -7.91 -1.28
N ASP A 130 -1.03 -8.86 -1.38
CA ASP A 130 -2.16 -8.82 -2.33
C ASP A 130 -3.28 -7.88 -1.85
N GLU A 131 -3.39 -7.68 -0.53
CA GLU A 131 -4.31 -6.71 0.05
C GLU A 131 -3.60 -5.92 1.17
N PRO A 132 -2.76 -4.93 0.81
CA PRO A 132 -1.98 -4.17 1.78
C PRO A 132 -2.88 -3.40 2.73
N TYR A 133 -2.40 -3.20 3.96
CA TYR A 133 -3.09 -2.35 4.91
C TYR A 133 -3.04 -0.91 4.41
N THR A 134 -4.18 -0.26 4.24
CA THR A 134 -4.24 1.08 3.67
C THR A 134 -4.68 2.09 4.73
N VAL A 135 -3.85 3.09 4.98
CA VAL A 135 -4.20 4.22 5.85
C VAL A 135 -4.49 5.43 4.97
N VAL A 136 -5.70 5.97 5.07
CA VAL A 136 -6.14 7.17 4.34
C VAL A 136 -6.24 8.33 5.31
N VAL A 137 -5.54 9.43 5.03
CA VAL A 137 -5.55 10.66 5.83
C VAL A 137 -6.43 11.70 5.14
N LEU A 138 -7.40 12.25 5.88
CA LEU A 138 -8.29 13.32 5.42
C LEU A 138 -7.97 14.62 6.18
N ASP A 139 -7.59 15.69 5.48
CA ASP A 139 -7.27 16.98 6.10
C ASP A 139 -7.64 18.18 5.22
N GLY A 140 -8.63 18.96 5.63
CA GLY A 140 -9.14 20.12 4.91
C GLY A 140 -10.17 19.80 3.83
N VAL A 141 -10.53 18.52 3.65
CA VAL A 141 -11.42 18.05 2.57
C VAL A 141 -12.84 17.77 3.06
N SER A 142 -13.79 17.66 2.13
CA SER A 142 -15.19 17.27 2.41
C SER A 142 -15.51 15.91 1.81
N VAL A 143 -16.10 15.01 2.59
CA VAL A 143 -16.52 13.69 2.09
C VAL A 143 -17.98 13.74 1.62
N PRO A 144 -18.29 13.33 0.37
CA PRO A 144 -19.66 13.27 -0.13
C PRO A 144 -20.56 12.37 0.72
N GLU A 145 -21.82 12.75 0.87
CA GLU A 145 -22.78 11.92 1.61
C GLU A 145 -22.98 10.58 0.90
N GLY A 146 -22.96 9.50 1.68
CA GLY A 146 -23.08 8.14 1.15
C GLY A 146 -21.77 7.54 0.62
N HIS A 147 -20.66 8.30 0.66
CA HIS A 147 -19.35 7.72 0.39
C HIS A 147 -19.08 6.55 1.33
N ARG A 148 -18.42 5.51 0.82
CA ARG A 148 -18.17 4.28 1.59
C ARG A 148 -17.28 4.49 2.82
N TRP A 149 -16.51 5.59 2.80
CA TRP A 149 -15.75 6.14 3.92
C TRP A 149 -16.62 6.55 5.11
N GLU A 150 -17.85 7.00 4.89
CA GLU A 150 -18.86 7.21 5.94
C GLU A 150 -19.60 5.91 6.31
N GLY A 151 -19.64 4.92 5.40
CA GLY A 151 -20.40 3.68 5.53
C GLY A 151 -19.70 2.57 6.31
N HIS A 152 -19.63 1.36 5.73
CA HIS A 152 -19.04 0.18 6.39
C HIS A 152 -17.50 0.12 6.29
N GLY A 153 -16.87 1.09 5.61
CA GLY A 153 -15.43 1.07 5.34
C GLY A 153 -15.01 -0.08 4.42
N TYR A 154 -13.70 -0.31 4.38
CA TYR A 154 -13.06 -1.34 3.57
C TYR A 154 -12.25 -2.26 4.47
N ARG A 155 -12.15 -3.54 4.08
CA ARG A 155 -11.24 -4.50 4.71
C ARG A 155 -9.80 -4.00 4.59
N ASN A 156 -9.01 -4.25 5.63
CA ASN A 156 -7.60 -3.83 5.69
C ASN A 156 -7.41 -2.33 5.39
N ALA A 157 -8.36 -1.48 5.79
CA ALA A 157 -8.25 -0.04 5.62
C ALA A 157 -8.62 0.73 6.89
N LEU A 158 -7.96 1.88 7.08
CA LEU A 158 -8.22 2.82 8.16
C LEU A 158 -8.29 4.24 7.62
N ILE A 159 -9.31 4.97 8.04
CA ILE A 159 -9.41 6.41 7.79
C ILE A 159 -8.98 7.20 9.03
N LEU A 160 -8.05 8.12 8.85
CA LEU A 160 -7.66 9.12 9.85
C LEU A 160 -8.27 10.47 9.45
N ASP A 161 -9.31 10.89 10.16
CA ASP A 161 -9.96 12.19 9.92
C ASP A 161 -9.35 13.25 10.84
N VAL A 162 -8.51 14.10 10.27
CA VAL A 162 -7.67 15.11 10.95
C VAL A 162 -8.41 16.43 11.14
N SER A 163 -9.21 16.81 10.14
CA SER A 163 -9.90 18.10 10.08
C SER A 163 -11.41 18.00 10.30
N GLY A 164 -11.94 16.79 10.44
CA GLY A 164 -13.35 16.59 10.67
C GLY A 164 -14.21 16.52 9.42
N ALA A 165 -13.66 15.94 8.35
CA ALA A 165 -14.34 15.68 7.08
C ALA A 165 -15.50 14.68 7.24
N LEU A 166 -15.43 13.78 8.22
CA LEU A 166 -16.47 12.80 8.53
C LEU A 166 -17.36 13.28 9.69
N ARG A 167 -18.60 12.79 9.70
CA ARG A 167 -19.57 13.07 10.78
C ARG A 167 -19.05 12.56 12.13
N TRP A 168 -19.02 13.45 13.13
CA TRP A 168 -18.68 13.11 14.51
C TRP A 168 -19.82 12.31 15.18
N ARG A 169 -19.87 11.00 14.94
CA ARG A 169 -20.90 10.10 15.49
C ARG A 169 -20.29 8.82 16.04
N PRO A 170 -20.84 8.26 17.13
CA PRO A 170 -20.41 6.95 17.62
C PRO A 170 -20.72 5.87 16.59
N GLY A 171 -19.83 4.89 16.46
CA GLY A 171 -20.00 3.74 15.56
C GLY A 171 -19.24 2.53 16.10
N ARG A 172 -19.66 1.32 15.70
CA ARG A 172 -19.07 0.06 16.19
C ARG A 172 -17.56 -0.02 15.95
N ASN A 173 -17.11 0.50 14.80
CA ASN A 173 -15.71 0.46 14.36
C ASN A 173 -15.11 1.88 14.25
N THR A 174 -15.64 2.83 15.04
CA THR A 174 -15.25 4.24 15.00
C THR A 174 -14.63 4.62 16.34
N LEU A 175 -13.34 4.97 16.32
CA LEU A 175 -12.66 5.56 17.47
C LEU A 175 -12.78 7.08 17.39
N ARG A 176 -13.08 7.74 18.50
CA ARG A 176 -13.19 9.21 18.57
C ARG A 176 -12.28 9.74 19.66
N LEU A 177 -11.39 10.64 19.28
CA LEU A 177 -10.36 11.20 20.16
C LEU A 177 -10.43 12.73 20.13
N THR A 178 -10.31 13.35 21.30
CA THR A 178 -9.91 14.76 21.38
C THR A 178 -8.42 14.82 21.74
N VAL A 179 -7.70 15.72 21.09
CA VAL A 179 -6.25 15.84 21.17
C VAL A 179 -5.89 17.28 21.52
N GLY A 180 -5.41 17.48 22.73
CA GLY A 180 -4.75 18.70 23.17
C GLY A 180 -3.24 18.56 23.05
N PRO A 181 -2.47 19.58 23.49
CA PRO A 181 -1.03 19.47 23.56
C PRO A 181 -0.62 18.34 24.52
N ASP A 182 -1.10 18.36 25.76
CA ASP A 182 -0.64 17.42 26.79
C ASP A 182 -1.64 16.29 27.06
N GLN A 183 -2.86 16.47 26.54
CA GLN A 183 -4.06 15.65 26.62
C GLN A 183 -4.39 14.79 25.39
N VAL A 184 -4.57 13.47 25.48
CA VAL A 184 -5.47 12.73 24.56
C VAL A 184 -6.62 12.15 25.36
N ASN A 185 -7.85 12.39 24.91
CA ASN A 185 -9.04 11.84 25.54
C ASN A 185 -9.83 10.96 24.56
N LEU A 186 -10.33 9.83 25.06
CA LEU A 186 -11.29 8.98 24.36
C LEU A 186 -12.71 9.51 24.55
N VAL A 187 -13.44 9.74 23.45
CA VAL A 187 -14.84 10.19 23.49
C VAL A 187 -15.80 9.01 23.36
N ARG A 188 -16.47 8.70 24.47
CA ARG A 188 -17.52 7.67 24.52
C ARG A 188 -18.89 8.32 24.58
N THR A 189 -19.86 7.72 23.90
CA THR A 189 -21.27 8.09 24.06
C THR A 189 -21.92 7.11 25.01
N ASP A 190 -22.53 7.61 26.07
CA ASP A 190 -23.26 6.77 27.03
C ASP A 190 -24.67 6.41 26.52
N ARG A 191 -25.40 5.59 27.31
CA ARG A 191 -26.77 5.16 26.96
C ARG A 191 -27.76 6.32 26.82
N SER A 192 -27.47 7.49 27.40
CA SER A 192 -28.28 8.70 27.30
C SER A 192 -27.91 9.59 26.12
N ARG A 193 -27.06 9.09 25.20
CA ARG A 193 -26.49 9.84 24.07
C ARG A 193 -25.64 11.05 24.48
N LYS A 194 -25.20 11.10 25.74
CA LYS A 194 -24.29 12.14 26.21
C LYS A 194 -22.84 11.71 25.97
N GLU A 195 -22.03 12.64 25.49
CA GLU A 195 -20.60 12.42 25.32
C GLU A 195 -19.87 12.52 26.67
N ARG A 196 -18.93 11.61 26.88
CA ARG A 196 -18.02 11.59 28.01
C ARG A 196 -16.61 11.39 27.50
N THR A 197 -15.71 12.26 27.92
CA THR A 197 -14.28 12.14 27.68
C THR A 197 -13.65 11.29 28.78
N VAL A 198 -12.75 10.40 28.40
CA VAL A 198 -11.92 9.61 29.30
C VAL A 198 -10.46 9.89 28.96
N PRO A 199 -9.66 10.44 29.89
CA PRO A 199 -8.26 10.71 29.63
C PRO A 199 -7.51 9.41 29.35
N LEU A 200 -6.78 9.36 28.24
CA LEU A 200 -5.95 8.23 27.85
C LEU A 200 -4.50 8.43 28.28
N GLY A 201 -3.95 9.62 28.06
CA GLY A 201 -2.55 9.93 28.36
C GLY A 201 -2.06 11.14 27.58
N ARG A 202 -0.73 11.29 27.50
CA ARG A 202 -0.07 12.35 26.73
C ARG A 202 0.11 11.91 25.27
N PRO A 203 -0.15 12.79 24.27
CA PRO A 203 0.08 12.44 22.88
C PRO A 203 1.57 12.39 22.56
N ASP A 204 1.96 11.39 21.76
CA ASP A 204 3.21 11.46 21.00
C ASP A 204 3.12 12.59 19.97
N ARG A 205 4.24 13.25 19.71
CA ARG A 205 4.30 14.39 18.79
C ARG A 205 5.46 14.26 17.83
N LEU A 206 5.16 14.36 16.53
CA LEU A 206 6.16 14.51 15.49
C LEU A 206 5.91 15.82 14.74
N GLY A 207 6.87 16.74 14.81
CA GLY A 207 6.83 18.00 14.06
C GLY A 207 7.11 17.79 12.56
N PRO A 208 6.82 18.78 11.70
CA PRO A 208 7.01 18.66 10.26
C PRO A 208 8.47 18.37 9.88
N LEU A 209 9.44 19.04 10.52
CA LEU A 209 10.87 18.81 10.28
C LEU A 209 11.32 17.39 10.67
N GLY A 210 10.76 16.87 11.77
CA GLY A 210 11.03 15.50 12.22
C GLY A 210 10.45 14.48 11.24
N ALA A 211 9.23 14.72 10.74
CA ALA A 211 8.58 13.88 9.75
C ALA A 211 9.32 13.90 8.40
N GLU A 212 9.79 15.06 7.95
CA GLU A 212 10.65 15.18 6.75
C GLU A 212 11.96 14.42 6.93
N SER A 213 12.65 14.60 8.06
CA SER A 213 13.89 13.89 8.35
C SER A 213 13.68 12.39 8.34
N LEU A 214 12.60 11.91 8.95
CA LEU A 214 12.23 10.50 8.96
C LEU A 214 11.94 9.98 7.56
N ALA A 215 11.11 10.68 6.77
CA ALA A 215 10.77 10.25 5.42
C ALA A 215 12.01 10.18 4.53
N ARG A 216 12.90 11.18 4.59
CA ARG A 216 14.17 11.19 3.84
C ARG A 216 15.10 10.05 4.25
N LEU A 217 15.15 9.69 5.53
CA LEU A 217 15.92 8.55 6.02
C LEU A 217 15.37 7.20 5.54
N LEU A 218 14.04 7.12 5.35
CA LEU A 218 13.36 5.94 4.83
C LEU A 218 13.40 5.85 3.30
N THR A 219 13.48 6.98 2.57
CA THR A 219 13.49 7.02 1.09
C THR A 219 14.45 6.03 0.43
N PRO A 220 15.73 5.89 0.86
CA PRO A 220 16.66 4.94 0.24
C PRO A 220 16.47 3.49 0.72
N ARG A 221 15.66 3.27 1.77
CA ARG A 221 15.43 1.95 2.39
C ARG A 221 14.21 1.27 1.78
N ARG A 222 14.18 1.17 0.46
CA ARG A 222 13.16 0.42 -0.26
C ARG A 222 13.57 -1.04 -0.25
N MET A 223 12.66 -1.94 0.12
CA MET A 223 12.86 -3.36 -0.18
C MET A 223 12.71 -3.52 -1.69
N SER A 224 13.83 -3.39 -2.39
CA SER A 224 13.93 -3.63 -3.82
C SER A 224 13.53 -5.09 -4.11
N LEU A 225 12.26 -5.33 -4.42
CA LEU A 225 11.86 -6.40 -5.34
C LEU A 225 11.87 -5.90 -6.79
N GLY A 226 12.01 -4.58 -7.00
CA GLY A 226 12.36 -3.95 -8.27
C GLY A 226 13.81 -3.50 -8.21
N THR A 227 14.68 -4.37 -8.69
CA THR A 227 16.12 -4.21 -8.85
C THR A 227 16.48 -2.77 -9.29
N ASP A 228 17.26 -2.07 -8.47
CA ASP A 228 18.07 -0.92 -8.91
C ASP A 228 19.11 -1.44 -9.92
N ILE A 229 18.69 -1.76 -11.15
CA ILE A 229 19.63 -1.97 -12.24
C ILE A 229 19.80 -0.61 -12.88
N ALA A 230 20.89 0.06 -12.52
CA ALA A 230 21.29 1.30 -13.19
C ALA A 230 21.45 1.12 -14.72
N GLN A 231 21.41 -0.12 -15.22
CA GLN A 231 21.35 -0.49 -16.63
C GLN A 231 20.58 -1.83 -16.81
N PRO A 232 19.22 -1.84 -16.87
CA PRO A 232 18.40 -3.07 -16.91
C PRO A 232 18.71 -4.02 -18.06
N LEU A 233 19.31 -3.49 -19.13
CA LEU A 233 19.70 -4.23 -20.34
C LEU A 233 21.16 -4.72 -20.32
N ASP A 234 21.97 -4.30 -19.33
CA ASP A 234 23.42 -4.56 -19.27
C ASP A 234 23.76 -5.67 -18.25
N THR A 235 22.76 -6.19 -17.53
CA THR A 235 22.92 -7.28 -16.57
C THR A 235 21.98 -8.42 -16.90
N ASP A 236 22.51 -9.64 -16.96
CA ASP A 236 21.68 -10.84 -17.09
C ASP A 236 20.83 -11.01 -15.82
N VAL A 237 19.50 -11.07 -15.98
CA VAL A 237 18.56 -11.29 -14.88
C VAL A 237 18.18 -12.76 -14.84
N GLU A 238 18.41 -13.41 -13.70
CA GLU A 238 18.04 -14.81 -13.51
C GLU A 238 16.51 -15.00 -13.49
N LEU A 239 16.02 -16.06 -14.12
CA LEU A 239 14.59 -16.41 -14.13
C LEU A 239 14.02 -16.60 -12.71
N THR A 240 14.81 -17.12 -11.78
CA THR A 240 14.45 -17.24 -10.35
C THR A 240 14.11 -15.89 -9.73
N THR A 241 14.87 -14.85 -10.09
CA THR A 241 14.63 -13.48 -9.64
C THR A 241 13.33 -12.94 -10.24
N LEU A 242 13.10 -13.15 -11.54
CA LEU A 242 11.86 -12.74 -12.22
C LEU A 242 10.61 -13.41 -11.63
N LEU A 243 10.72 -14.66 -11.19
CA LEU A 243 9.63 -15.42 -10.58
C LEU A 243 9.48 -15.17 -9.07
N GLY A 244 10.33 -14.32 -8.48
CA GLY A 244 10.33 -14.08 -7.04
C GLY A 244 10.69 -15.31 -6.20
N ILE A 245 11.55 -16.20 -6.72
CA ILE A 245 12.07 -17.38 -6.04
C ILE A 245 13.39 -17.01 -5.34
N PRO A 246 13.41 -16.84 -4.01
CA PRO A 246 14.62 -16.40 -3.29
C PRO A 246 15.66 -17.51 -3.11
N ASP A 247 15.23 -18.77 -3.08
CA ASP A 247 16.10 -19.94 -2.93
C ASP A 247 15.49 -21.11 -3.69
N LEU A 248 16.11 -21.46 -4.82
CA LEU A 248 15.64 -22.56 -5.68
C LEU A 248 15.73 -23.92 -4.98
N HIS A 249 16.70 -24.13 -4.08
CA HIS A 249 16.89 -25.42 -3.41
C HIS A 249 15.84 -25.70 -2.33
N ARG A 250 15.15 -24.67 -1.86
CA ARG A 250 14.07 -24.76 -0.86
C ARG A 250 12.70 -24.43 -1.44
N HIS A 251 12.63 -24.20 -2.75
CA HIS A 251 11.40 -23.81 -3.40
C HIS A 251 10.39 -24.98 -3.43
N ASP A 252 9.16 -24.72 -3.00
CA ASP A 252 8.03 -25.63 -3.18
C ASP A 252 7.19 -25.22 -4.40
N PRO A 253 7.19 -26.01 -5.49
CA PRO A 253 6.46 -25.69 -6.72
C PRO A 253 4.95 -25.44 -6.51
N GLN A 254 4.33 -26.11 -5.54
CA GLN A 254 2.89 -25.96 -5.29
C GLN A 254 2.53 -24.54 -4.88
N THR A 255 3.46 -23.83 -4.24
CA THR A 255 3.25 -22.43 -3.81
C THR A 255 3.12 -21.48 -4.99
N LEU A 256 3.90 -21.67 -6.06
CA LEU A 256 3.79 -20.85 -7.28
C LEU A 256 2.58 -21.23 -8.11
N PHE A 257 2.24 -22.52 -8.19
CA PHE A 257 1.05 -22.99 -8.91
C PHE A 257 -0.23 -22.39 -8.32
N ALA A 258 -0.32 -22.33 -6.98
CA ALA A 258 -1.47 -21.73 -6.30
C ALA A 258 -1.59 -20.22 -6.59
N ARG A 259 -0.46 -19.50 -6.67
CA ARG A 259 -0.39 -18.06 -6.98
C ARG A 259 -0.81 -17.74 -8.42
N HIS A 260 -0.55 -18.64 -9.37
CA HIS A 260 -0.82 -18.43 -10.80
C HIS A 260 -2.14 -19.09 -11.26
N SER A 261 -3.16 -19.04 -10.41
CA SER A 261 -4.52 -19.48 -10.74
C SER A 261 -5.34 -18.36 -11.39
N GLY A 262 -6.45 -18.72 -12.06
CA GLY A 262 -7.34 -17.73 -12.69
C GLY A 262 -6.66 -16.89 -13.77
N SER A 263 -6.62 -15.56 -13.57
CA SER A 263 -6.03 -14.61 -14.52
C SER A 263 -4.50 -14.69 -14.63
N GLY A 264 -3.81 -15.24 -13.61
CA GLY A 264 -2.35 -15.45 -13.64
C GLY A 264 -1.90 -16.70 -14.38
N ARG A 265 -2.83 -17.56 -14.83
CA ARG A 265 -2.51 -18.81 -15.51
C ARG A 265 -1.91 -18.55 -16.90
N LEU A 266 -0.93 -19.36 -17.30
CA LEU A 266 -0.23 -19.26 -18.60
C LEU A 266 0.39 -17.88 -18.89
N ARG A 267 0.67 -17.10 -17.85
CA ARG A 267 1.36 -15.80 -17.92
C ARG A 267 2.68 -15.90 -17.16
N VAL A 268 3.79 -15.55 -17.82
CA VAL A 268 5.13 -15.65 -17.22
C VAL A 268 6.03 -14.50 -17.62
N PRO A 269 6.91 -14.03 -16.73
CA PRO A 269 7.94 -13.05 -17.07
C PRO A 269 9.03 -13.68 -17.94
N ILE A 270 9.42 -12.99 -19.01
CA ILE A 270 10.42 -13.46 -19.98
C ILE A 270 11.62 -12.51 -20.13
N ALA A 271 11.49 -11.27 -19.66
CA ALA A 271 12.55 -10.26 -19.72
C ALA A 271 12.30 -9.13 -18.71
N VAL A 272 13.22 -8.17 -18.66
CA VAL A 272 13.05 -6.89 -17.96
C VAL A 272 12.98 -5.77 -19.01
N GLY A 273 11.98 -4.91 -18.88
CA GLY A 273 11.78 -3.75 -19.73
C GLY A 273 12.82 -2.65 -19.47
N VAL A 274 12.84 -1.65 -20.34
CA VAL A 274 13.70 -0.46 -20.17
C VAL A 274 13.39 0.34 -18.90
N ASP A 275 12.17 0.17 -18.38
CA ASP A 275 11.63 0.73 -17.15
C ASP A 275 11.95 -0.13 -15.90
N GLY A 276 12.69 -1.23 -16.07
CA GLY A 276 13.01 -2.15 -14.98
C GLY A 276 11.87 -3.09 -14.59
N ARG A 277 10.71 -3.03 -15.27
CA ARG A 277 9.55 -3.89 -14.97
C ARG A 277 9.64 -5.22 -15.72
N PRO A 278 9.15 -6.35 -15.16
CA PRO A 278 9.11 -7.61 -15.89
C PRO A 278 8.23 -7.50 -17.14
N VAL A 279 8.77 -7.90 -18.29
CA VAL A 279 7.98 -8.12 -19.51
C VAL A 279 7.40 -9.51 -19.44
N GLU A 280 6.07 -9.60 -19.38
CA GLU A 280 5.36 -10.86 -19.28
C GLU A 280 4.75 -11.29 -20.61
N LEU A 281 4.78 -12.59 -20.86
CA LEU A 281 4.11 -13.23 -21.98
C LEU A 281 2.89 -13.98 -21.46
N ASP A 282 1.71 -13.58 -21.92
CA ASP A 282 0.44 -14.23 -21.61
C ASP A 282 -0.09 -14.95 -22.85
N ILE A 283 -0.01 -16.28 -22.84
CA ILE A 283 -0.40 -17.11 -24.00
C ILE A 283 -1.86 -17.59 -23.94
N LYS A 284 -2.70 -17.04 -23.05
CA LYS A 284 -4.15 -17.33 -23.09
C LYS A 284 -4.77 -16.76 -24.37
N GLU A 285 -5.96 -17.25 -24.69
CA GLU A 285 -6.80 -16.67 -25.74
C GLU A 285 -7.15 -15.22 -25.42
N SER A 286 -7.33 -14.39 -26.45
CA SER A 286 -7.71 -12.99 -26.29
C SER A 286 -9.05 -12.83 -25.55
N ALA A 287 -9.97 -13.80 -25.69
CA ALA A 287 -11.23 -13.84 -24.94
C ALA A 287 -11.04 -14.03 -23.42
N GLN A 288 -9.87 -14.53 -23.00
CA GLN A 288 -9.47 -14.72 -21.60
C GLN A 288 -8.45 -13.66 -21.14
N GLY A 289 -8.30 -12.57 -21.91
CA GLY A 289 -7.40 -11.45 -21.61
C GLY A 289 -5.92 -11.70 -21.97
N GLY A 290 -5.60 -12.76 -22.70
CA GLY A 290 -4.23 -13.06 -23.14
C GLY A 290 -3.85 -12.44 -24.47
N MET A 291 -2.57 -12.59 -24.85
CA MET A 291 -2.01 -12.08 -26.11
C MET A 291 -2.35 -12.95 -27.32
N GLY A 292 -3.03 -14.08 -27.09
CA GLY A 292 -3.40 -15.07 -28.10
C GLY A 292 -2.61 -16.38 -27.93
N PRO A 293 -3.20 -17.50 -28.38
CA PRO A 293 -2.63 -18.84 -28.15
C PRO A 293 -1.42 -19.16 -29.03
N HIS A 294 -1.09 -18.30 -30.00
CA HIS A 294 -0.05 -18.53 -30.99
C HIS A 294 0.84 -17.30 -31.13
N GLY A 295 2.15 -17.53 -31.26
CA GLY A 295 3.15 -16.47 -31.44
C GLY A 295 4.22 -16.88 -32.44
N MET A 296 4.94 -15.89 -32.95
CA MET A 296 6.06 -16.08 -33.87
C MET A 296 7.31 -15.41 -33.31
N LEU A 297 8.38 -16.17 -33.11
CA LEU A 297 9.67 -15.68 -32.63
C LEU A 297 10.71 -15.80 -33.74
N ILE A 298 11.24 -14.65 -34.18
CA ILE A 298 12.25 -14.56 -35.22
C ILE A 298 13.53 -14.01 -34.59
N GLY A 299 14.66 -14.66 -34.86
CA GLY A 299 15.97 -14.23 -34.36
C GLY A 299 17.11 -14.85 -35.16
N ALA A 300 18.15 -14.06 -35.43
CA ALA A 300 19.38 -14.54 -36.05
C ALA A 300 20.18 -15.43 -35.10
N THR A 301 21.14 -16.21 -35.63
CA THR A 301 22.08 -16.95 -34.77
C THR A 301 22.79 -16.00 -33.82
N GLY A 302 22.83 -16.34 -32.52
CA GLY A 302 23.43 -15.49 -31.49
C GLY A 302 22.49 -14.47 -30.86
N SER A 303 21.25 -14.30 -31.35
CA SER A 303 20.29 -13.34 -30.79
C SER A 303 19.59 -13.80 -29.50
N GLY A 304 20.02 -14.90 -28.89
CA GLY A 304 19.38 -15.46 -27.69
C GLY A 304 18.08 -16.23 -27.91
N LYS A 305 17.65 -16.52 -29.16
CA LYS A 305 16.36 -17.20 -29.43
C LYS A 305 16.19 -18.51 -28.66
N SER A 306 17.22 -19.36 -28.61
CA SER A 306 17.18 -20.63 -27.89
C SER A 306 17.04 -20.43 -26.38
N GLU A 307 17.70 -19.41 -25.82
CA GLU A 307 17.65 -19.10 -24.40
C GLU A 307 16.30 -18.50 -23.99
N LEU A 308 15.72 -17.64 -24.83
CA LEU A 308 14.37 -17.13 -24.63
C LEU A 308 13.33 -18.26 -24.62
N LEU A 309 13.46 -19.24 -25.53
CA LEU A 309 12.57 -20.40 -25.55
C LEU A 309 12.71 -21.27 -24.29
N ARG A 310 13.94 -21.48 -23.80
CA ARG A 310 14.18 -22.17 -22.51
C ARG A 310 13.55 -21.41 -21.35
N THR A 311 13.75 -20.10 -21.29
CA THR A 311 13.19 -19.21 -20.26
C THR A 311 11.67 -19.30 -20.24
N LEU A 312 11.03 -19.21 -21.41
CA LEU A 312 9.58 -19.34 -21.54
C LEU A 312 9.06 -20.69 -21.05
N VAL A 313 9.69 -21.78 -21.51
CA VAL A 313 9.27 -23.15 -21.12
C VAL A 313 9.47 -23.37 -19.63
N LEU A 314 10.62 -23.00 -19.07
CA LEU A 314 10.91 -23.13 -17.63
C LEU A 314 9.99 -22.27 -16.78
N GLY A 315 9.74 -21.02 -17.19
CA GLY A 315 8.81 -20.13 -16.50
C GLY A 315 7.41 -20.74 -16.43
N LEU A 316 6.91 -21.24 -17.57
CA LEU A 316 5.59 -21.87 -17.62
C LEU A 316 5.54 -23.16 -16.80
N ALA A 317 6.61 -23.95 -16.76
CA ALA A 317 6.70 -25.17 -15.97
C ALA A 317 6.78 -24.91 -14.45
N LEU A 318 7.40 -23.80 -14.04
CA LEU A 318 7.49 -23.38 -12.64
C LEU A 318 6.20 -22.74 -12.11
N THR A 319 5.33 -22.21 -12.99
CA THR A 319 4.09 -21.55 -12.58
C THR A 319 2.82 -22.36 -12.87
N ASN A 320 2.89 -23.45 -13.63
CA ASN A 320 1.72 -24.29 -13.94
C ASN A 320 1.98 -25.76 -13.63
N SER A 321 0.97 -26.44 -13.06
CA SER A 321 1.00 -27.88 -12.86
C SER A 321 0.97 -28.63 -14.19
N SER A 322 1.66 -29.77 -14.26
CA SER A 322 1.62 -30.70 -15.40
C SER A 322 0.22 -31.28 -15.65
N GLU A 323 -0.69 -31.18 -14.67
CA GLU A 323 -2.11 -31.53 -14.86
C GLU A 323 -2.84 -30.52 -15.76
N THR A 324 -2.32 -29.30 -15.86
CA THR A 324 -2.96 -28.16 -16.54
C THR A 324 -2.21 -27.67 -17.77
N LEU A 325 -0.92 -28.00 -17.90
CA LEU A 325 -0.08 -27.60 -19.01
C LEU A 325 0.90 -28.73 -19.39
N ASN A 326 0.96 -29.04 -20.68
CA ASN A 326 1.90 -30.01 -21.25
C ASN A 326 2.69 -29.35 -22.39
N PHE A 327 3.95 -29.76 -22.56
CA PHE A 327 4.83 -29.23 -23.59
C PHE A 327 5.10 -30.25 -24.69
N VAL A 328 5.14 -29.77 -25.93
CA VAL A 328 5.68 -30.51 -27.08
C VAL A 328 6.78 -29.65 -27.69
N LEU A 329 8.03 -30.02 -27.46
CA LEU A 329 9.21 -29.25 -27.87
C LEU A 329 9.83 -29.91 -29.11
N VAL A 330 9.91 -29.16 -30.21
CA VAL A 330 10.40 -29.66 -31.51
C VAL A 330 11.53 -28.76 -32.02
N ASP A 331 12.72 -29.33 -32.23
CA ASP A 331 13.87 -28.65 -32.85
C ASP A 331 14.26 -29.35 -34.17
N PHE A 332 14.02 -28.67 -35.29
CA PHE A 332 14.25 -29.21 -36.63
C PHE A 332 15.72 -29.20 -37.08
N LYS A 333 16.61 -28.47 -36.39
CA LYS A 333 18.01 -28.29 -36.83
C LYS A 333 18.99 -29.18 -36.05
N GLY A 334 18.50 -30.07 -35.19
CA GLY A 334 19.35 -30.87 -34.30
C GLY A 334 20.10 -30.03 -33.26
N GLY A 335 19.55 -28.86 -32.91
CA GLY A 335 20.11 -27.96 -31.91
C GLY A 335 19.96 -28.50 -30.49
N ALA A 336 20.91 -28.14 -29.62
CA ALA A 336 20.90 -28.47 -28.19
C ALA A 336 19.87 -27.66 -27.37
N THR A 337 18.85 -27.07 -28.01
CA THR A 337 17.96 -26.07 -27.38
C THR A 337 17.24 -26.63 -26.16
N PHE A 338 16.98 -27.94 -26.08
CA PHE A 338 16.29 -28.56 -24.94
C PHE A 338 17.03 -29.78 -24.36
N LEU A 339 18.37 -29.81 -24.45
CA LEU A 339 19.17 -30.98 -24.04
C LEU A 339 19.40 -31.15 -22.52
N GLY A 340 18.67 -30.43 -21.67
CA GLY A 340 18.78 -30.52 -20.21
C GLY A 340 18.90 -29.16 -19.57
#